data_AF-A0A444S8Q2-F1
#
_entry.id   AF-A0A444S8Q2-F1
#
_cell.length_a   1.000
_cell.length_b   1.000
_cell.length_c   1.000
_cell.angle_alpha   90.00
_cell.angle_beta   90.00
_cell.angle_gamma   90.00
#
_symmetry.space_group_name_H-M   'P 1'
#
loop_
_entity.id
_entity.type
_entity.pdbx_description
1 polymer ?
#
loop_
_entity_poly.entity_id
_entity_poly.type
_entity_poly.pdbx_seq_one_letter_code
_entity_poly.pdbx_strand_id
1 'polypeptide(L)'
;MMTFLFTHFLDDLSGITDHVVTISISVVRALKTAIRDDALVRNALEPFLDGNDTASATAVCPDVAVLFARGAKEPGKSMSRNVGFLVGPPLFQALETYINGTSPLAIQGAEYGRLSRADAGARVAAFAAATTARCPGSGIAMAGYSFGAKVVRSALARGNSTVRSVVLFGGPEEAAPVEGVDSRLEKKINKVEMISGDD
;
A
#
# COMPACT_ATOMS: atom_id res chain seq x y z
N MET A 1 48.84 -14.08 32.09
CA MET A 1 47.73 -13.10 32.02
C MET A 1 47.44 -12.64 30.58
N MET A 2 47.71 -13.47 29.55
CA MET A 2 47.59 -13.09 28.13
C MET A 2 46.80 -14.11 27.29
N THR A 3 46.17 -15.09 27.96
CA THR A 3 45.36 -16.15 27.32
C THR A 3 43.86 -15.90 27.53
N PHE A 4 43.47 -15.12 28.55
CA PHE A 4 42.07 -14.79 28.86
C PHE A 4 41.50 -13.61 28.05
N LEU A 5 42.35 -12.71 27.51
CA LEU A 5 41.90 -11.57 26.69
C LEU A 5 41.62 -11.96 25.22
N PHE A 6 42.17 -13.08 24.74
CA PHE A 6 42.06 -13.47 23.33
C PHE A 6 40.78 -14.28 23.04
N THR A 7 40.31 -15.08 24.01
CA THR A 7 39.06 -15.84 23.88
C THR A 7 37.83 -14.93 23.92
N HIS A 8 37.81 -13.94 24.82
CA HIS A 8 36.67 -13.02 24.92
C HIS A 8 36.46 -12.15 23.67
N PHE A 9 37.55 -11.80 22.97
CA PHE A 9 37.49 -11.01 21.73
C PHE A 9 37.03 -11.83 20.52
N LEU A 10 37.31 -13.13 20.50
CA LEU A 10 36.88 -14.05 19.44
C LEU A 10 35.42 -14.49 19.61
N ASP A 11 34.94 -14.60 20.86
CA ASP A 11 33.53 -14.84 21.17
C ASP A 11 32.64 -13.62 20.85
N ASP A 12 33.14 -12.40 21.07
CA ASP A 12 32.46 -11.18 20.60
C ASP A 12 32.45 -11.07 19.07
N LEU A 13 33.54 -11.44 18.40
CA LEU A 13 33.61 -11.39 16.92
C LEU A 13 32.69 -12.45 16.28
N SER A 14 32.61 -13.65 16.88
CA SER A 14 31.70 -14.71 16.43
C SER A 14 30.23 -14.34 16.66
N GLY A 15 29.91 -13.75 17.81
CA GLY A 15 28.58 -13.20 18.11
C GLY A 15 28.17 -12.06 17.19
N ILE A 16 29.10 -11.15 16.85
CA ILE A 16 28.85 -10.09 15.86
C ILE A 16 28.65 -10.69 14.45
N THR A 17 29.44 -11.68 14.05
CA THR A 17 29.24 -12.33 12.74
C THR A 17 27.93 -13.10 12.67
N ASP A 18 27.51 -13.79 13.73
CA ASP A 18 26.23 -14.49 13.78
C ASP A 18 25.05 -13.53 13.81
N HIS A 19 25.15 -12.39 14.51
CA HIS A 19 24.14 -11.33 14.46
C HIS A 19 24.06 -10.69 13.08
N VAL A 20 25.19 -10.36 12.44
CA VAL A 20 25.21 -9.77 11.10
C VAL A 20 24.69 -10.77 10.06
N VAL A 21 25.04 -12.05 10.15
CA VAL A 21 24.53 -13.10 9.26
C VAL A 21 23.04 -13.34 9.50
N THR A 22 22.58 -13.38 10.75
CA THR A 22 21.16 -13.56 11.09
C THR A 22 20.32 -12.36 10.68
N ILE A 23 20.80 -11.12 10.89
CA ILE A 23 20.17 -9.90 10.41
C ILE A 23 20.16 -9.91 8.87
N SER A 24 21.26 -10.29 8.22
CA SER A 24 21.32 -10.39 6.76
C SER A 24 20.33 -11.42 6.22
N ILE A 25 20.20 -12.59 6.87
CA ILE A 25 19.23 -13.62 6.49
C ILE A 25 17.81 -13.16 6.76
N SER A 26 17.57 -12.42 7.85
CA SER A 26 16.24 -11.89 8.21
C SER A 26 15.82 -10.79 7.26
N VAL A 27 16.72 -9.87 6.90
CA VAL A 27 16.52 -8.85 5.88
C VAL A 27 16.34 -9.49 4.51
N VAL A 28 17.15 -10.49 4.13
CA VAL A 28 17.01 -11.20 2.86
C VAL A 28 15.73 -12.02 2.83
N ARG A 29 15.31 -12.64 3.93
CA ARG A 29 14.03 -13.36 4.05
C ARG A 29 12.87 -12.38 3.98
N ALA A 30 12.89 -11.28 4.73
CA ALA A 30 11.87 -10.23 4.66
C ALA A 30 11.79 -9.62 3.26
N LEU A 31 12.92 -9.33 2.63
CA LEU A 31 13.02 -8.84 1.26
C LEU A 31 12.52 -9.89 0.26
N LYS A 32 12.84 -11.17 0.43
CA LYS A 32 12.34 -12.27 -0.41
C LYS A 32 10.84 -12.49 -0.23
N THR A 33 10.32 -12.29 0.97
CA THR A 33 8.88 -12.36 1.30
C THR A 33 8.13 -11.17 0.68
N ALA A 34 8.73 -9.98 0.71
CA ALA A 34 8.21 -8.77 0.07
C ALA A 34 8.34 -8.80 -1.47
N ILE A 35 9.29 -9.56 -2.01
CA ILE A 35 9.52 -9.71 -3.47
C ILE A 35 8.68 -10.82 -4.09
N ARG A 36 8.02 -11.70 -3.31
CA ARG A 36 7.05 -12.64 -3.87
C ARG A 36 6.02 -11.83 -4.67
N ASP A 37 5.82 -12.19 -5.93
CA ASP A 37 5.01 -11.41 -6.87
C ASP A 37 3.56 -11.21 -6.39
N ASP A 38 3.06 -12.11 -5.53
CA ASP A 38 1.74 -12.05 -4.90
C ASP A 38 1.58 -10.91 -3.88
N ALA A 39 2.65 -10.54 -3.17
CA ALA A 39 2.61 -9.46 -2.17
C ALA A 39 2.53 -8.05 -2.80
N LEU A 40 2.87 -7.94 -4.09
CA LEU A 40 2.98 -6.66 -4.80
C LEU A 40 1.86 -6.45 -5.83
N VAL A 41 0.91 -7.39 -5.92
CA VAL A 41 -0.33 -7.24 -6.69
C VAL A 41 -1.51 -7.23 -5.74
N ARG A 42 -2.36 -6.22 -5.87
CA ARG A 42 -3.69 -6.25 -5.28
C ARG A 42 -4.70 -5.87 -6.36
N ASN A 43 -5.54 -6.84 -6.73
CA ASN A 43 -6.54 -6.72 -7.80
C ASN A 43 -7.93 -7.20 -7.35
N ALA A 44 -8.24 -7.07 -6.05
CA ALA A 44 -9.47 -7.65 -5.50
C ALA A 44 -10.75 -7.01 -6.07
N LEU A 45 -10.64 -5.86 -6.76
CA LEU A 45 -11.77 -5.19 -7.40
C LEU A 45 -11.88 -5.48 -8.90
N GLU A 46 -10.93 -6.19 -9.53
CA GLU A 46 -10.89 -6.46 -10.98
C GLU A 46 -12.24 -6.94 -11.57
N PRO A 47 -13.02 -7.83 -10.91
CA PRO A 47 -14.34 -8.24 -11.40
C PRO A 47 -15.34 -7.07 -11.58
N PHE A 48 -15.14 -5.97 -10.85
CA PHE A 48 -15.95 -4.77 -10.89
C PHE A 48 -15.39 -3.69 -11.85
N LEU A 49 -14.16 -3.83 -12.34
CA LEU A 49 -13.48 -2.80 -13.13
C LEU A 49 -13.56 -3.06 -14.64
N ASP A 50 -13.59 -4.33 -15.05
CA ASP A 50 -13.37 -4.71 -16.45
C ASP A 50 -14.63 -4.67 -17.34
N GLY A 51 -15.74 -4.12 -16.84
CA GLY A 51 -16.98 -4.01 -17.62
C GLY A 51 -17.68 -5.35 -17.92
N ASN A 52 -17.09 -6.48 -17.54
CA ASN A 52 -17.69 -7.80 -17.70
C ASN A 52 -18.75 -8.02 -16.62
N ASP A 53 -20.02 -7.95 -17.01
CA ASP A 53 -21.15 -8.08 -16.08
C ASP A 53 -21.24 -9.49 -15.48
N THR A 54 -20.78 -10.51 -16.20
CA THR A 54 -20.80 -11.91 -15.72
C THR A 54 -19.85 -12.14 -14.55
N ALA A 55 -18.65 -11.52 -14.60
CA ALA A 55 -17.67 -11.62 -13.52
C ALA A 55 -18.11 -10.86 -12.27
N SER A 56 -18.78 -9.71 -12.45
CA SER A 56 -19.35 -8.95 -11.33
C SER A 56 -20.59 -9.60 -10.72
N ALA A 57 -21.40 -10.31 -11.50
CA ALA A 57 -22.65 -10.91 -11.02
C ALA A 57 -22.44 -12.03 -9.99
N THR A 58 -21.27 -12.67 -10.00
CA THR A 58 -20.90 -13.75 -9.07
C THR A 58 -19.93 -13.29 -7.98
N ALA A 59 -19.37 -12.08 -8.11
CA ALA A 59 -18.47 -11.51 -7.13
C ALA A 59 -19.23 -10.86 -5.97
N VAL A 60 -18.77 -11.07 -4.74
CA VAL A 60 -19.36 -10.44 -3.55
C VAL A 60 -18.79 -9.03 -3.40
N CYS A 61 -19.68 -8.04 -3.23
CA CYS A 61 -19.25 -6.67 -2.98
C CYS A 61 -18.51 -6.56 -1.64
N PRO A 62 -17.37 -5.84 -1.59
CA PRO A 62 -16.67 -5.61 -0.34
C PRO A 62 -17.44 -4.63 0.55
N ASP A 63 -17.34 -4.76 1.87
CA ASP A 63 -17.77 -3.70 2.78
C ASP A 63 -16.81 -2.51 2.66
N VAL A 64 -15.52 -2.80 2.52
CA VAL A 64 -14.44 -1.81 2.43
C VAL A 64 -13.62 -2.05 1.17
N ALA A 65 -13.58 -1.05 0.29
CA ALA A 65 -12.75 -1.02 -0.90
C ALA A 65 -11.62 0.00 -0.73
N VAL A 66 -10.37 -0.45 -0.81
CA VAL A 66 -9.18 0.41 -0.71
C VAL A 66 -8.53 0.55 -2.08
N LEU A 67 -8.51 1.77 -2.60
CA LEU A 67 -7.82 2.13 -3.84
C LEU A 67 -6.45 2.70 -3.50
N PHE A 68 -5.38 2.04 -3.93
CA PHE A 68 -4.02 2.39 -3.55
C PHE A 68 -3.18 2.88 -4.74
N ALA A 69 -2.48 4.00 -4.56
CA ALA A 69 -1.52 4.53 -5.52
C ALA A 69 -0.10 4.55 -4.92
N ARG A 70 0.81 3.76 -5.51
CA ARG A 70 2.21 3.64 -5.07
C ARG A 70 3.11 4.84 -5.40
N GLY A 71 4.31 4.86 -4.83
CA GLY A 71 5.35 5.83 -5.15
C GLY A 71 5.87 5.71 -6.58
N ALA A 72 6.45 6.82 -7.08
CA ALA A 72 7.18 6.78 -8.34
C ALA A 72 8.42 5.91 -8.19
N LYS A 73 8.79 5.19 -9.26
CA LYS A 73 9.98 4.32 -9.32
C LYS A 73 10.00 3.16 -8.32
N GLU A 74 8.94 2.94 -7.54
CA GLU A 74 8.79 1.67 -6.83
C GLU A 74 8.66 0.51 -7.84
N PRO A 75 9.21 -0.68 -7.50
CA PRO A 75 9.03 -1.88 -8.30
C PRO A 75 7.54 -2.09 -8.54
N GLY A 76 7.16 -1.97 -9.82
CA GLY A 76 5.75 -1.90 -10.20
C GLY A 76 5.45 -1.60 -11.66
N LYS A 77 6.47 -1.72 -12.53
CA LYS A 77 6.34 -1.38 -13.96
C LYS A 77 5.83 -2.55 -14.81
N SER A 78 5.81 -3.75 -14.25
CA SER A 78 5.14 -4.92 -14.82
C SER A 78 3.70 -4.92 -14.34
N MET A 79 2.74 -5.31 -15.19
CA MET A 79 1.31 -5.44 -14.86
C MET A 79 1.06 -6.16 -13.54
N SER A 80 1.93 -7.09 -13.18
CA SER A 80 1.88 -7.87 -11.95
C SER A 80 2.54 -7.19 -10.73
N ARG A 81 2.71 -5.86 -10.66
CA ARG A 81 3.20 -5.19 -9.43
C ARG A 81 2.59 -3.78 -9.29
N ASN A 82 1.45 -3.60 -8.65
CA ASN A 82 0.70 -2.32 -8.66
C ASN A 82 0.70 -1.54 -7.33
N VAL A 83 1.20 -2.12 -6.23
CA VAL A 83 1.15 -1.49 -4.89
C VAL A 83 2.50 -1.05 -4.30
N GLY A 84 3.62 -1.30 -4.99
CA GLY A 84 4.94 -1.00 -4.42
C GLY A 84 5.24 -1.86 -3.19
N PHE A 85 6.34 -1.57 -2.48
CA PHE A 85 6.77 -2.40 -1.35
C PHE A 85 6.92 -1.63 -0.03
N LEU A 86 7.06 -0.29 -0.09
CA LEU A 86 7.37 0.52 1.09
C LEU A 86 6.15 0.76 1.97
N VAL A 87 5.03 1.15 1.37
CA VAL A 87 3.81 1.55 2.12
C VAL A 87 2.65 0.60 1.89
N GLY A 88 2.47 0.13 0.65
CA GLY A 88 1.32 -0.72 0.28
C GLY A 88 1.22 -1.97 1.17
N PRO A 89 2.17 -2.92 1.08
CA PRO A 89 2.07 -4.18 1.83
C PRO A 89 1.92 -4.01 3.35
N PRO A 90 2.71 -3.16 4.04
CA PRO A 90 2.53 -2.93 5.48
C PRO A 90 1.16 -2.35 5.83
N LEU A 91 0.64 -1.41 5.03
CA LEU A 91 -0.69 -0.84 5.21
C LEU A 91 -1.78 -1.91 5.07
N PHE A 92 -1.66 -2.77 4.07
CA PHE A 92 -2.66 -3.82 3.83
C PHE A 92 -2.66 -4.86 4.93
N GLN A 93 -1.49 -5.28 5.40
CA GLN A 93 -1.38 -6.18 6.54
C GLN A 93 -2.01 -5.59 7.80
N ALA A 94 -1.79 -4.31 8.07
CA ALA A 94 -2.42 -3.61 9.18
C ALA A 94 -3.96 -3.55 9.04
N LEU A 95 -4.48 -3.30 7.83
CA LEU A 95 -5.92 -3.29 7.55
C LEU A 95 -6.55 -4.68 7.70
N GLU A 96 -5.91 -5.71 7.13
CA GLU A 96 -6.35 -7.10 7.25
C GLU A 96 -6.38 -7.54 8.72
N THR A 97 -5.37 -7.14 9.51
CA THR A 97 -5.30 -7.41 10.95
C THR A 97 -6.38 -6.66 11.72
N TYR A 98 -6.60 -5.38 11.40
CA TYR A 98 -7.64 -4.56 12.05
C TYR A 98 -9.05 -5.07 11.77
N ILE A 99 -9.33 -5.43 10.51
CA ILE A 99 -10.63 -5.98 10.11
C ILE A 99 -10.83 -7.37 10.70
N ASN A 100 -9.76 -8.17 10.85
CA ASN A 100 -9.80 -9.48 11.50
C ASN A 100 -10.91 -10.40 10.95
N GLY A 101 -11.16 -10.34 9.63
CA GLY A 101 -12.20 -11.12 8.95
C GLY A 101 -13.65 -10.71 9.23
N THR A 102 -13.90 -9.63 9.97
CA THR A 102 -15.26 -9.19 10.33
C THR A 102 -16.03 -8.54 9.19
N SER A 103 -15.31 -8.02 8.19
CA SER A 103 -15.87 -7.36 7.01
C SER A 103 -15.08 -7.75 5.75
N PRO A 104 -15.75 -7.99 4.61
CA PRO A 104 -15.05 -8.20 3.34
C PRO A 104 -14.23 -6.96 2.93
N LEU A 105 -12.91 -7.13 2.86
CA LEU A 105 -11.95 -6.12 2.40
C LEU A 105 -11.50 -6.43 0.98
N ALA A 106 -11.58 -5.44 0.09
CA ALA A 106 -10.97 -5.50 -1.23
C ALA A 106 -9.93 -4.39 -1.40
N ILE A 107 -8.71 -4.75 -1.78
CA ILE A 107 -7.64 -3.80 -2.10
C ILE A 107 -7.38 -3.85 -3.60
N GLN A 108 -7.29 -2.67 -4.21
CA GLN A 108 -6.97 -2.48 -5.61
C GLN A 108 -5.80 -1.50 -5.75
N GLY A 109 -4.67 -2.00 -6.25
CA GLY A 109 -3.56 -1.17 -6.68
C GLY A 109 -3.85 -0.52 -8.04
N ALA A 110 -3.48 0.74 -8.18
CA ALA A 110 -3.60 1.45 -9.43
C ALA A 110 -2.38 1.20 -10.33
N GLU A 111 -2.65 0.71 -11.53
CA GLU A 111 -1.62 0.46 -12.53
C GLU A 111 -1.48 1.68 -13.46
N TYR A 112 -0.42 2.45 -13.30
CA TYR A 112 -0.23 3.70 -14.06
C TYR A 112 1.20 3.93 -14.55
N GLY A 113 2.08 2.93 -14.57
CA GLY A 113 3.40 3.00 -15.22
C GLY A 113 4.14 4.35 -15.09
N ARG A 114 4.28 5.08 -16.21
CA ARG A 114 4.85 6.44 -16.30
C ARG A 114 3.79 7.51 -16.66
N LEU A 115 2.52 7.25 -16.38
CA LEU A 115 1.43 8.18 -16.63
C LEU A 115 1.68 9.51 -15.92
N SER A 116 1.13 10.58 -16.48
CA SER A 116 1.09 11.87 -15.82
C SER A 116 0.26 11.77 -14.52
N ARG A 117 0.46 12.72 -13.59
CA ARG A 117 -0.36 12.82 -12.38
C ARG A 117 -1.86 12.85 -12.71
N ALA A 118 -2.24 13.58 -13.76
CA ALA A 118 -3.62 13.76 -14.15
C ALA A 118 -4.24 12.47 -14.69
N ASP A 119 -3.50 11.70 -15.50
CA ASP A 119 -3.98 10.45 -16.11
C ASP A 119 -4.03 9.32 -15.09
N ALA A 120 -3.00 9.21 -14.24
CA ALA A 120 -3.02 8.28 -13.11
C ALA A 120 -4.19 8.60 -12.17
N GLY A 121 -4.45 9.89 -11.89
CA GLY A 121 -5.59 10.32 -11.08
C GLY A 121 -6.94 10.00 -11.73
N ALA A 122 -7.05 10.16 -13.05
CA ALA A 122 -8.25 9.76 -13.80
C ALA A 122 -8.52 8.26 -13.65
N ARG A 123 -7.47 7.42 -13.71
CA ARG A 123 -7.62 5.97 -13.54
C ARG A 123 -8.10 5.58 -12.15
N VAL A 124 -7.54 6.17 -11.09
CA VAL A 124 -8.00 5.92 -9.71
C VAL A 124 -9.45 6.38 -9.51
N ALA A 125 -9.82 7.54 -10.07
CA ALA A 125 -11.20 8.02 -10.03
C ALA A 125 -12.16 7.08 -10.78
N ALA A 126 -11.74 6.53 -11.92
CA ALA A 126 -12.52 5.55 -12.67
C ALA A 126 -12.74 4.26 -11.87
N PHE A 127 -11.75 3.80 -11.11
CA PHE A 127 -11.93 2.67 -10.21
C PHE A 127 -12.96 2.95 -9.12
N ALA A 128 -12.93 4.13 -8.51
CA ALA A 128 -13.93 4.52 -7.51
C ALA A 128 -15.35 4.59 -8.10
N ALA A 129 -15.48 5.15 -9.30
CA ALA A 129 -16.75 5.24 -10.01
C ALA A 129 -17.30 3.84 -10.36
N ALA A 130 -16.46 2.95 -10.87
CA ALA A 130 -16.84 1.57 -11.21
C ALA A 130 -17.26 0.78 -9.95
N THR A 131 -16.48 0.87 -8.88
CA THR A 131 -16.82 0.25 -7.59
C THR A 131 -18.13 0.79 -7.04
N THR A 132 -18.36 2.12 -7.10
CA THR A 132 -19.63 2.71 -6.65
C THR A 132 -20.80 2.20 -7.48
N ALA A 133 -20.65 2.13 -8.80
CA ALA A 133 -21.71 1.72 -9.71
C ALA A 133 -22.12 0.26 -9.50
N ARG A 134 -21.16 -0.63 -9.25
CA ARG A 134 -21.41 -2.07 -9.08
C ARG A 134 -21.66 -2.48 -7.63
N CYS A 135 -21.07 -1.75 -6.69
CA CYS A 135 -21.15 -1.98 -5.25
C CYS A 135 -21.48 -0.68 -4.51
N PRO A 136 -22.72 -0.16 -4.65
CA PRO A 136 -23.11 1.14 -4.06
C PRO A 136 -23.08 1.16 -2.53
N GLY A 137 -23.09 -0.01 -1.87
CA GLY A 137 -22.96 -0.13 -0.42
C GLY A 137 -21.52 -0.03 0.11
N SER A 138 -20.52 -0.25 -0.73
CA SER A 138 -19.11 -0.29 -0.31
C SER A 138 -18.63 1.06 0.20
N GLY A 139 -17.87 1.05 1.30
CA GLY A 139 -17.04 2.18 1.71
C GLY A 139 -15.78 2.25 0.88
N ILE A 140 -15.56 3.37 0.17
CA ILE A 140 -14.33 3.59 -0.59
C ILE A 140 -13.33 4.37 0.25
N ALA A 141 -12.14 3.83 0.42
CA ALA A 141 -10.97 4.52 0.95
C ALA A 141 -9.92 4.68 -0.15
N MET A 142 -9.25 5.84 -0.18
CA MET A 142 -8.12 6.07 -1.09
C MET A 142 -6.83 6.25 -0.29
N ALA A 143 -5.76 5.58 -0.70
CA ALA A 143 -4.46 5.73 -0.08
C ALA A 143 -3.35 5.93 -1.11
N GLY A 144 -2.37 6.77 -0.79
CA GLY A 144 -1.31 7.11 -1.73
C GLY A 144 0.02 7.43 -1.09
N TYR A 145 1.11 6.94 -1.67
CA TYR A 145 2.47 7.20 -1.21
C TYR A 145 3.27 8.04 -2.22
N SER A 146 3.94 9.09 -1.76
CA SER A 146 4.82 9.96 -2.55
C SER A 146 4.12 10.51 -3.81
N PHE A 147 4.56 10.12 -5.01
CA PHE A 147 3.85 10.45 -6.26
C PHE A 147 2.39 9.97 -6.23
N GLY A 148 2.12 8.79 -5.66
CA GLY A 148 0.79 8.24 -5.47
C GLY A 148 -0.12 9.11 -4.60
N ALA A 149 0.42 9.84 -3.62
CA ALA A 149 -0.37 10.81 -2.86
C ALA A 149 -0.89 11.95 -3.76
N LYS A 150 -0.06 12.40 -4.71
CA LYS A 150 -0.45 13.40 -5.72
C LYS A 150 -1.47 12.85 -6.71
N VAL A 151 -1.39 11.56 -7.02
CA VAL A 151 -2.37 10.84 -7.85
C VAL A 151 -3.73 10.78 -7.15
N VAL A 152 -3.78 10.41 -5.87
CA VAL A 152 -5.02 10.40 -5.07
C VAL A 152 -5.65 11.80 -4.99
N ARG A 153 -4.86 12.84 -4.74
CA ARG A 153 -5.34 14.24 -4.81
C ARG A 153 -5.97 14.55 -6.16
N SER A 154 -5.31 14.14 -7.24
CA SER A 154 -5.84 14.34 -8.59
C SER A 154 -7.09 13.53 -8.89
N ALA A 155 -7.29 12.37 -8.25
CA ALA A 155 -8.51 11.58 -8.37
C ALA A 155 -9.67 12.25 -7.63
N LEU A 156 -9.44 12.70 -6.40
CA LEU A 156 -10.45 13.35 -5.56
C LEU A 156 -10.94 14.67 -6.16
N ALA A 157 -10.06 15.43 -6.82
CA ALA A 157 -10.43 16.64 -7.56
C ALA A 157 -11.38 16.37 -8.74
N ARG A 158 -11.51 15.11 -9.19
CA ARG A 158 -12.45 14.70 -10.24
C ARG A 158 -13.78 14.18 -9.67
N GLY A 159 -13.84 13.94 -8.36
CA GLY A 159 -15.02 13.40 -7.66
C GLY A 159 -14.63 12.63 -6.41
N ASN A 160 -15.32 12.87 -5.30
CA ASN A 160 -14.99 12.31 -3.99
C ASN A 160 -16.20 11.93 -3.13
N SER A 161 -17.42 12.08 -3.62
CA SER A 161 -18.65 11.97 -2.81
C SER A 161 -18.87 10.60 -2.18
N THR A 162 -18.20 9.57 -2.69
CA THR A 162 -18.30 8.18 -2.22
C THR A 162 -17.09 7.77 -1.37
N VAL A 163 -16.09 8.64 -1.24
CA VAL A 163 -14.87 8.38 -0.49
C VAL A 163 -15.10 8.69 0.99
N ARG A 164 -14.91 7.68 1.83
CA ARG A 164 -15.11 7.74 3.29
C ARG A 164 -13.81 7.87 4.07
N SER A 165 -12.66 7.69 3.42
CA SER A 165 -11.36 7.86 4.07
C SER A 165 -10.26 8.11 3.04
N VAL A 166 -9.31 8.97 3.37
CA VAL A 166 -8.14 9.32 2.56
C VAL A 166 -6.90 9.24 3.42
N VAL A 167 -5.91 8.45 3.01
CA VAL A 167 -4.62 8.34 3.72
C VAL A 167 -3.45 8.66 2.79
N LEU A 168 -2.73 9.74 3.07
CA LEU A 168 -1.61 10.21 2.24
C LEU A 168 -0.28 10.08 2.98
N PHE A 169 0.71 9.48 2.33
CA PHE A 169 2.05 9.25 2.88
C PHE A 169 3.13 9.99 2.06
N GLY A 170 4.01 10.75 2.70
CA GLY A 170 5.31 11.20 2.18
C GLY A 170 5.33 12.15 0.96
N GLY A 171 4.62 13.29 0.97
CA GLY A 171 4.64 14.31 -0.08
C GLY A 171 4.87 15.77 0.39
N PRO A 172 5.58 16.63 -0.37
CA PRO A 172 5.81 18.05 0.00
C PRO A 172 4.55 18.95 -0.03
N GLU A 173 3.44 18.47 -0.58
CA GLU A 173 2.11 19.14 -0.57
C GLU A 173 1.29 18.79 0.69
N GLU A 174 1.90 18.11 1.67
CA GLU A 174 1.29 17.54 2.88
C GLU A 174 0.56 18.55 3.78
N ALA A 175 0.96 19.82 3.83
CA ALA A 175 0.27 20.78 4.69
C ALA A 175 -1.12 21.17 4.14
N ALA A 176 -1.28 21.19 2.81
CA ALA A 176 -2.51 21.70 2.19
C ALA A 176 -3.66 20.69 2.36
N PRO A 177 -4.86 21.09 2.80
CA PRO A 177 -6.02 20.20 2.84
C PRO A 177 -6.29 19.59 1.45
N VAL A 178 -6.89 18.40 1.40
CA VAL A 178 -7.42 17.88 0.14
C VAL A 178 -8.73 18.62 -0.15
N GLU A 179 -8.76 19.33 -1.27
CA GLU A 179 -9.93 20.11 -1.66
C GLU A 179 -11.18 19.22 -1.79
N GLY A 180 -12.28 19.68 -1.20
CA GLY A 180 -13.57 18.97 -1.22
C GLY A 180 -13.68 17.76 -0.29
N VAL A 181 -12.65 17.40 0.47
CA VAL A 181 -12.69 16.29 1.44
C VAL A 181 -12.79 16.85 2.86
N ASP A 182 -13.72 16.33 3.67
CA ASP A 182 -13.79 16.68 5.09
C ASP A 182 -12.49 16.24 5.79
N SER A 183 -11.85 17.17 6.49
CA SER A 183 -10.66 16.95 7.31
C SER A 183 -10.74 15.74 8.26
N ARG A 184 -11.95 15.33 8.69
CA ARG A 184 -12.16 14.14 9.54
C ARG A 184 -11.96 12.83 8.81
N LEU A 185 -12.12 12.83 7.48
CA LEU A 185 -11.93 11.67 6.62
C LEU A 185 -10.50 11.61 6.08
N GLU A 186 -9.67 12.63 6.34
CA GLU A 186 -8.31 12.73 5.82
C GLU A 186 -7.27 12.48 6.93
N LYS A 187 -6.33 11.55 6.68
CA LYS A 187 -5.13 11.36 7.49
C LYS A 187 -3.88 11.54 6.63
N LYS A 188 -2.95 12.35 7.12
CA LYS A 188 -1.65 12.58 6.48
C LYS A 188 -0.53 12.09 7.39
N ILE A 189 0.41 11.34 6.82
CA ILE A 189 1.48 10.67 7.54
C ILE A 189 2.82 11.09 6.93
N ASN A 190 3.54 11.93 7.68
CA ASN A 190 4.75 12.62 7.20
C ASN A 190 6.03 11.78 7.39
N LYS A 191 5.95 10.70 8.19
CA LYS A 191 7.07 9.78 8.48
C LYS A 191 6.61 8.34 8.27
N VAL A 192 7.17 7.69 7.26
CA VAL A 192 7.06 6.23 7.10
C VAL A 192 8.36 5.66 7.62
N GLU A 193 8.38 5.25 8.89
CA GLU A 193 9.50 4.47 9.44
C GLU A 193 9.25 2.99 9.15
N MET A 194 10.26 2.33 8.57
CA MET A 194 10.30 0.88 8.55
C MET A 194 10.50 0.43 9.99
N ILE A 195 9.45 -0.04 10.65
CA ILE A 195 9.60 -0.70 11.95
C ILE A 195 10.31 -2.02 11.65
N SER A 196 11.63 -2.09 11.86
CA SER A 196 12.30 -3.36 12.06
C SER A 196 11.69 -3.97 13.31
N GLY A 197 10.94 -5.06 13.16
CA GLY A 197 10.45 -5.81 14.31
C GLY A 197 11.64 -6.34 15.09
N ASP A 198 11.89 -5.76 16.26
CA ASP A 198 12.71 -6.38 17.29
C ASP A 198 11.78 -7.30 18.10
N ASP A 199 11.75 -8.57 17.71
CA ASP A 199 11.37 -9.71 18.58
C ASP A 199 12.55 -10.68 18.65
#